data_AF-A0A6P0VZQ1-F1
#
_entry.id   AF-A0A6P0VZQ1-F1
#
_cell.length_a   1.000
_cell.length_b   1.000
_cell.length_c   1.000
_cell.angle_alpha   90.00
_cell.angle_beta   90.00
_cell.angle_gamma   90.00
#
_symmetry.space_group_name_H-M   'P 1'
#
loop_
_entity.id
_entity.type
_entity.pdbx_description
1 polymer ?
#
loop_
_entity_poly.entity_id
_entity_poly.type
_entity_poly.pdbx_seq_one_letter_code
_entity_poly.pdbx_strand_id
1 'polypeptide(L)'
;EKLIAFCQAIQQHSPVGSYLDPVPAAMPGYESQLVMAGGTFIDGSTSEFSADGPLREPYIAFCQGGTHWTHVAIALEAAIEAVGVS
;
A
#
# COMPACT_ATOMS: atom_id res chain seq x y z
N GLU A 1 -8.08 3.01 -9.99
CA GLU A 1 -8.64 3.73 -8.82
C GLU A 1 -8.59 2.89 -7.56
N LYS A 2 -9.28 1.74 -7.48
CA LYS A 2 -9.28 0.87 -6.28
C LYS A 2 -7.90 0.48 -5.75
N LEU A 3 -6.98 0.07 -6.62
CA LEU A 3 -5.60 -0.27 -6.21
C LEU A 3 -4.85 0.92 -5.59
N ILE A 4 -5.04 2.12 -6.15
CA ILE A 4 -4.41 3.34 -5.63
C ILE A 4 -5.03 3.69 -4.27
N ALA A 5 -6.36 3.66 -4.16
CA ALA A 5 -7.07 3.91 -2.90
C ALA A 5 -6.66 2.91 -1.80
N PHE A 6 -6.48 1.64 -2.16
CA PHE A 6 -5.97 0.60 -1.26
C PHE A 6 -4.58 0.97 -0.73
N CYS A 7 -3.60 1.23 -1.59
CA CYS A 7 -2.24 1.60 -1.17
C CYS A 7 -2.23 2.93 -0.37
N GLN A 8 -3.02 3.93 -0.77
CA GLN A 8 -3.14 5.19 -0.03
C GLN A 8 -3.65 4.95 1.40
N ALA A 9 -4.69 4.14 1.59
CA ALA A 9 -5.20 3.80 2.91
C ALA A 9 -4.16 3.09 3.78
N ILE A 10 -3.39 2.15 3.21
CA ILE A 10 -2.29 1.47 3.90
C ILE A 10 -1.21 2.48 4.33
N GLN A 11 -0.82 3.41 3.44
CA GLN A 11 0.19 4.43 3.75
C GLN A 11 -0.29 5.36 4.87
N GLN A 12 -1.54 5.81 4.84
CA GLN A 12 -2.13 6.68 5.86
C GLN A 12 -2.18 6.04 7.24
N HIS A 13 -2.21 4.71 7.31
CA HIS A 13 -2.20 3.93 8.55
C HIS A 13 -0.81 3.34 8.87
N SER A 14 0.24 3.85 8.23
CA SER A 14 1.62 3.44 8.51
C SER A 14 2.26 4.30 9.61
N PRO A 15 3.21 3.75 10.40
CA PRO A 15 3.84 4.48 11.49
C PRO A 15 4.75 5.63 11.01
N VAL A 16 5.30 5.54 9.79
CA VAL A 16 6.19 6.55 9.20
C VAL A 16 5.59 7.07 7.90
N GLY A 17 5.64 8.39 7.69
CA GLY A 17 5.23 8.99 6.41
C GLY A 17 3.74 8.88 6.10
N SER A 18 2.87 8.73 7.10
CA SER A 18 1.41 8.59 6.91
C SER A 18 0.72 9.80 6.29
N TYR A 19 1.36 10.97 6.32
CA TYR A 19 0.88 12.19 5.69
C TYR A 19 1.21 12.28 4.19
N LEU A 20 1.93 11.30 3.64
CA LEU A 20 2.29 11.24 2.22
C LEU A 20 1.27 10.39 1.48
N ASP A 21 0.84 10.86 0.31
CA ASP A 21 -0.03 10.10 -0.58
C ASP A 21 0.79 9.34 -1.63
N PRO A 22 0.74 8.01 -1.67
CA PRO A 22 1.30 7.22 -2.75
C PRO A 22 0.71 7.63 -4.09
N VAL A 23 1.59 7.89 -5.06
CA VAL A 23 1.23 8.16 -6.45
C VAL A 23 1.88 7.14 -7.37
N PRO A 24 1.25 6.80 -8.49
CA PRO A 24 1.85 5.88 -9.45
C PRO A 24 3.16 6.40 -10.03
N ALA A 25 4.18 5.56 -10.06
CA ALA A 25 5.51 5.89 -10.58
C ALA A 25 6.07 4.76 -11.45
N ALA A 26 6.97 5.11 -12.37
CA ALA A 26 7.71 4.11 -13.14
C ALA A 26 8.79 3.47 -12.24
N MET A 27 8.93 2.14 -12.30
CA MET A 27 9.95 1.41 -11.57
C MET A 27 10.82 0.62 -12.55
N PRO A 28 12.17 0.63 -12.40
CA PRO A 28 13.05 -0.17 -13.24
C PRO A 28 12.65 -1.64 -13.24
N GLY A 29 12.54 -2.24 -14.43
CA GLY A 29 12.17 -3.65 -14.60
C GLY A 29 10.66 -3.91 -14.73
N TYR A 30 9.81 -2.90 -14.59
CA TYR A 30 8.36 -3.01 -14.78
C TYR A 30 7.90 -2.22 -16.01
N GLU A 31 7.05 -2.84 -16.83
CA GLU A 31 6.47 -2.20 -18.03
C GLU A 31 5.35 -1.21 -17.69
N SER A 32 4.67 -1.41 -16.56
CA SER A 32 3.60 -0.55 -16.06
C SER A 32 4.06 0.27 -14.86
N GLN A 33 3.43 1.41 -14.62
CA GLN A 33 3.58 2.14 -13.36
C GLN A 33 3.17 1.26 -12.18
N LEU A 34 3.79 1.49 -11.03
CA LEU A 34 3.47 0.86 -9.75
C LEU A 34 3.02 1.93 -8.77
N VAL A 35 2.10 1.56 -7.88
CA VAL A 35 1.80 2.31 -6.66
C VAL A 35 2.30 1.49 -5.47
N MET A 36 2.89 2.15 -4.47
CA MET A 36 3.49 1.50 -3.31
C MET A 36 3.22 2.30 -2.03
N ALA A 37 2.76 1.59 -1.01
CA ALA A 37 2.70 2.02 0.37
C ALA A 37 3.83 1.35 1.15
N GLY A 38 4.69 2.16 1.75
CA GLY A 38 5.95 1.71 2.35
C GLY A 38 6.36 2.56 3.55
N GLY A 39 5.39 3.02 4.35
CA GLY A 39 5.58 3.84 5.54
C GLY A 39 6.26 3.11 6.71
N THR A 40 7.46 2.61 6.45
CA THR A 40 8.23 1.70 7.28
C THR A 40 9.33 2.45 8.02
N PHE A 41 9.76 1.92 9.17
CA PHE A 41 10.88 2.51 9.93
C PHE A 41 12.21 2.33 9.21
N ILE A 42 12.39 1.20 8.53
CA ILE A 42 13.56 0.92 7.71
C ILE A 42 13.16 1.01 6.25
N ASP A 43 13.82 1.89 5.49
CA ASP A 43 13.53 2.10 4.08
C ASP A 43 13.57 0.79 3.27
N GLY A 44 12.51 0.55 2.50
CA GLY A 44 12.33 -0.67 1.70
C GLY A 44 12.05 -1.96 2.50
N SER A 45 11.75 -1.89 3.79
CA SER A 45 11.45 -3.07 4.61
C SER A 45 10.14 -3.75 4.20
N THR A 46 10.23 -4.99 3.72
CA THR A 46 9.06 -5.82 3.39
C THR A 46 8.64 -6.76 4.53
N SER A 47 9.38 -6.76 5.64
CA SER A 47 8.98 -7.42 6.88
C SER A 47 8.02 -6.53 7.70
N GLU A 48 8.13 -5.22 7.54
CA GLU A 48 7.14 -4.26 8.00
C GLU A 48 5.94 -4.21 7.04
N PHE A 49 4.80 -3.72 7.54
CA PHE A 49 3.56 -3.76 6.79
C PHE A 49 3.62 -2.82 5.58
N SER A 50 3.36 -3.36 4.40
CA SER A 50 3.45 -2.65 3.11
C SER A 50 2.48 -3.24 2.09
N ALA A 51 2.19 -2.45 1.06
CA ALA A 51 1.38 -2.91 -0.06
C ALA A 51 1.77 -2.21 -1.36
N ASP A 52 1.82 -2.95 -2.46
CA ASP A 52 2.16 -2.41 -3.77
C ASP A 52 1.46 -3.19 -4.90
N GLY A 53 1.40 -2.61 -6.09
CA GLY A 53 0.82 -3.30 -7.22
C GLY A 53 0.95 -2.54 -8.54
N PRO A 54 1.05 -3.26 -9.68
CA PRO A 54 1.16 -2.62 -10.98
C PRO A 54 -0.19 -2.06 -11.43
N LEU A 55 -0.18 -0.86 -12.01
CA LEU A 55 -1.34 -0.25 -12.68
C LEU A 55 -1.58 -0.88 -14.06
N ARG A 56 -1.89 -2.17 -14.06
CA ARG A 56 -2.36 -2.91 -15.23
C ARG A 56 -3.31 -4.00 -14.80
N GLU A 57 -4.20 -4.40 -15.70
CA GLU A 57 -5.12 -5.50 -15.45
C GLU A 57 -4.36 -6.79 -15.04
N PRO A 58 -4.83 -7.52 -14.00
CA PRO A 58 -6.09 -7.36 -13.26
C PRO A 58 -6.00 -6.50 -11.98
N TYR A 59 -5.06 -5.56 -11.91
CA TYR A 59 -4.85 -4.62 -10.80
C TYR A 59 -4.61 -5.32 -9.45
N ILE A 60 -3.69 -6.29 -9.46
CA ILE A 60 -3.34 -7.08 -8.28
C ILE A 60 -2.59 -6.21 -7.27
N ALA A 61 -3.07 -6.19 -6.03
CA ALA A 61 -2.32 -5.69 -4.88
C ALA A 61 -1.58 -6.85 -4.22
N PHE A 62 -0.28 -6.68 -4.01
CA PHE A 62 0.50 -7.45 -3.05
C PHE A 62 0.44 -6.70 -1.72
N CYS A 63 -0.02 -7.38 -0.67
CA CYS A 63 -0.13 -6.84 0.68
C CYS A 63 0.58 -7.80 1.62
N GLN A 64 1.64 -7.35 2.27
CA GLN A 64 2.58 -8.23 2.98
C GLN A 64 3.20 -7.58 4.21
N GLY A 65 3.93 -8.40 4.96
CA GLY A 65 4.64 -7.97 6.16
C GLY A 65 3.70 -7.66 7.33
N GLY A 66 4.27 -7.05 8.35
CA GLY A 66 3.58 -6.71 9.59
C GLY A 66 4.36 -7.20 10.79
N THR A 67 4.85 -6.26 11.59
CA THR A 67 5.56 -6.55 12.84
C THR A 67 4.61 -6.89 13.98
N HIS A 68 3.36 -6.43 13.90
CA HIS A 68 2.31 -6.71 14.86
C HIS A 68 0.95 -6.81 14.19
N TRP A 69 0.19 -7.86 14.53
CA TRP A 69 -1.09 -8.17 13.86
C TRP A 69 -2.15 -7.07 14.02
N THR A 70 -2.13 -6.32 15.12
CA THR A 70 -3.11 -5.23 15.33
C THR A 70 -2.90 -4.07 14.36
N HIS A 71 -1.64 -3.77 14.00
CA HIS A 71 -1.34 -2.75 12.99
C HIS A 71 -1.90 -3.16 11.63
N VAL A 72 -1.67 -4.41 11.26
CA VAL A 72 -2.22 -5.00 10.03
C VAL A 72 -3.75 -4.94 10.01
N ALA A 73 -4.41 -5.30 11.12
CA ALA A 73 -5.87 -5.27 11.20
C ALA A 73 -6.44 -3.87 11.01
N ILE A 74 -5.91 -2.87 11.72
CA ILE A 74 -6.34 -1.46 11.62
C ILE A 74 -6.20 -0.94 10.19
N ALA A 75 -5.04 -1.17 9.57
CA ALA A 75 -4.76 -0.67 8.23
C ALA A 75 -5.59 -1.41 7.16
N LEU A 76 -5.86 -2.71 7.32
CA LEU A 76 -6.73 -3.46 6.42
C LEU A 76 -8.20 -3.04 6.53
N GLU A 77 -8.71 -2.76 7.72
CA GLU A 77 -10.08 -2.24 7.91
C GLU A 77 -10.26 -0.93 7.13
N ALA A 78 -9.32 0.01 7.27
CA ALA A 78 -9.33 1.26 6.51
C ALA A 78 -9.20 1.04 5.00
N ALA A 79 -8.36 0.11 4.56
CA ALA A 79 -8.19 -0.19 3.14
C ALA A 79 -9.43 -0.84 2.52
N ILE A 80 -10.16 -1.68 3.27
CA ILE A 80 -11.44 -2.26 2.84
C ILE A 80 -12.49 -1.15 2.69
N GLU A 81 -12.59 -0.21 3.64
CA GLU A 81 -13.49 0.93 3.54
C GLU A 81 -13.16 1.80 2.32
N ALA A 82 -11.89 2.10 2.08
CA ALA A 82 -11.44 2.91 0.95
C ALA A 82 -11.72 2.28 -0.43
N VAL A 83 -11.81 0.95 -0.51
CA VAL A 83 -12.11 0.21 -1.75
C VAL A 83 -13.59 -0.16 -1.87
N GLY A 84 -14.31 -0.14 -0.76
CA GLY A 84 -15.75 -0.37 -0.66
C GLY A 84 -16.54 0.71 -1.39
N VAL A 85 -17.54 0.28 -2.16
CA VAL A 85 -18.47 1.16 -2.88
C VAL A 85 -19.43 1.78 -1.85
N SER A 86 -19.56 3.11 -1.84
CA SER A 86 -20.75 3.78 -1.31
C SER A 86 -21.88 3.72 -2.33
#